data_AF-A0A9P7JCK2-F1
#
_entry.id   AF-A0A9P7JCK2-F1
#
_cell.length_a   1.000
_cell.length_b   1.000
_cell.length_c   1.000
_cell.angle_alpha   90.00
_cell.angle_beta   90.00
_cell.angle_gamma   90.00
#
_symmetry.space_group_name_H-M   'P 1'
#
loop_
_entity.id
_entity.type
_entity.pdbx_description
1 polymer ?
#
loop_
_entity_poly.entity_id
_entity_poly.type
_entity_poly.pdbx_seq_one_letter_code
_entity_poly.pdbx_strand_id
1 'polypeptide(L)' 'IRDNCDGTFETLKKNMPLAMQSVQLSTIRLWEHRMHRWMEAYRTGLSTKDAQFQVKQFSSTKYKSHRRIPETLARIFD' A
#
# COMPACT_ATOMS: atom_id res chain seq x y z
N ILE A 1 17.96 9.60 -2.98
CA ILE A 1 17.85 8.16 -3.35
C ILE A 1 19.12 7.38 -2.96
N ARG A 2 20.29 8.02 -2.81
CA ARG A 2 21.55 7.33 -2.43
C ARG A 2 22.07 7.74 -1.06
N ASP A 3 21.20 8.25 -0.21
CA ASP A 3 21.57 8.94 1.02
C ASP A 3 22.34 8.02 2.00
N ASN A 4 22.19 6.69 1.85
CA ASN A 4 22.89 5.66 2.62
C ASN A 4 23.63 4.63 1.73
N CYS A 5 24.07 4.99 0.51
CA CYS A 5 24.71 4.06 -0.41
C CYS A 5 25.96 4.66 -1.07
N ASP A 6 27.11 4.03 -0.83
CA ASP A 6 28.40 4.37 -1.46
C ASP A 6 28.73 3.49 -2.68
N GLY A 7 27.82 2.57 -3.05
CA GLY A 7 27.97 1.69 -4.21
C GLY A 7 28.84 0.44 -3.97
N THR A 8 29.34 0.21 -2.76
CA THR A 8 30.15 -0.96 -2.44
C THR A 8 29.32 -2.11 -1.88
N PHE A 9 29.78 -3.35 -2.09
CA PHE A 9 29.13 -4.54 -1.52
C PHE A 9 29.20 -4.56 0.01
N GLU A 10 30.31 -4.11 0.59
CA GLU A 10 30.48 -4.09 2.05
C GLU A 10 29.47 -3.17 2.73
N THR A 11 29.25 -1.98 2.19
CA THR A 11 28.26 -1.05 2.70
C THR A 11 26.84 -1.56 2.49
N LEU A 12 26.55 -2.22 1.37
CA LEU A 12 25.26 -2.90 1.17
C LEU A 12 25.02 -3.97 2.24
N LYS A 13 26.02 -4.84 2.47
CA LYS A 13 25.95 -5.93 3.46
C LYS A 13 25.72 -5.38 4.87
N LYS A 14 26.37 -4.27 5.22
CA LYS A 14 26.17 -3.58 6.51
C LYS A 14 24.80 -2.92 6.62
N ASN A 15 24.33 -2.25 5.58
CA ASN A 15 23.12 -1.42 5.64
C ASN A 15 21.83 -2.23 5.49
N MET A 16 21.88 -3.40 4.85
CA MET A 16 20.72 -4.28 4.68
C MET A 16 20.01 -4.60 6.01
N PRO A 17 20.68 -5.17 7.04
CA PRO A 17 20.01 -5.49 8.30
C PRO A 17 19.49 -4.26 9.04
N LEU A 18 20.21 -3.13 8.98
CA LEU A 18 19.77 -1.87 9.57
C LEU A 18 18.50 -1.34 8.90
N ALA A 19 18.42 -1.44 7.57
CA ALA A 19 17.24 -1.07 6.81
C ALA A 19 16.06 -1.99 7.13
N MET A 20 16.27 -3.29 7.27
CA MET A 20 15.19 -4.21 7.66
C MET A 20 14.66 -3.91 9.07
N GLN A 21 15.54 -3.57 10.02
CA GLN A 21 15.16 -3.23 11.39
C GLN A 21 14.45 -1.88 11.50
N SER A 22 14.72 -0.92 10.60
CA SER A 22 14.07 0.39 10.62
C SER A 22 12.61 0.36 10.14
N VAL A 23 12.19 -0.71 9.45
CA VAL A 23 10.81 -0.87 9.01
C VAL A 23 9.94 -1.34 10.18
N GLN A 24 8.91 -0.56 10.49
CA GLN A 24 7.95 -0.93 11.53
C GLN A 24 7.10 -2.14 11.12
N LEU A 25 6.79 -3.01 12.07
CA LEU A 25 5.93 -4.19 11.84
C LEU A 25 4.55 -3.82 11.28
N SER A 26 4.02 -2.66 11.70
CA SER A 26 2.77 -2.10 11.16
C SER A 26 2.84 -1.89 9.65
N THR A 27 3.96 -1.39 9.14
CA THR A 27 4.21 -1.20 7.71
C THR A 27 4.29 -2.53 6.97
N ILE A 28 4.95 -3.54 7.55
CA ILE A 28 5.04 -4.89 6.96
C ILE A 28 3.64 -5.49 6.78
N ARG A 29 2.83 -5.48 7.85
CA ARG A 29 1.44 -5.97 7.83
C ARG A 29 0.56 -5.20 6.86
N LEU A 30 0.75 -3.88 6.76
CA LEU A 30 0.01 -3.06 5.80
C LEU A 30 0.29 -3.49 4.36
N TRP A 31 1.56 -3.76 4.03
CA TRP A 31 1.95 -4.23 2.69
C TRP A 31 1.48 -5.65 2.41
N GLU A 32 1.58 -6.56 3.38
CA GLU A 32 1.03 -7.92 3.28
C GLU A 32 -0.47 -7.89 2.93
N HIS A 33 -1.28 -7.18 3.71
CA HIS A 33 -2.72 -7.05 3.43
C HIS A 33 -2.99 -6.42 2.07
N ARG A 34 -2.19 -5.43 1.66
CA ARG A 34 -2.30 -4.83 0.32
C ARG A 34 -1.99 -5.85 -0.78
N MET A 35 -1.01 -6.74 -0.58
CA MET A 35 -0.67 -7.78 -1.56
C MET A 35 -1.80 -8.79 -1.72
N HIS A 36 -2.53 -9.15 -0.66
CA HIS A 36 -3.73 -9.98 -0.79
C HIS A 36 -4.76 -9.37 -1.75
N ARG A 37 -5.03 -8.07 -1.63
CA ARG A 37 -5.96 -7.37 -2.55
C ARG A 37 -5.48 -7.35 -4.00
N TRP A 38 -4.18 -7.20 -4.22
CA TRP A 38 -3.60 -7.30 -5.56
C TRP A 38 -3.73 -8.71 -6.14
N MET A 39 -3.44 -9.74 -5.36
CA MET A 39 -3.60 -11.13 -5.80
C MET A 39 -5.05 -11.46 -6.15
N GLU A 40 -6.01 -11.01 -5.34
CA GLU A 40 -7.45 -11.13 -5.64
C GLU A 40 -7.82 -10.44 -6.96
N ALA A 41 -7.37 -9.19 -7.16
CA ALA A 41 -7.64 -8.42 -8.37
C ALA A 41 -7.06 -9.06 -9.64
N TYR A 42 -5.87 -9.65 -9.56
CA TYR A 42 -5.31 -10.36 -10.71
C TYR A 42 -5.98 -11.72 -10.95
N ARG A 43 -6.42 -12.42 -9.89
CA ARG A 43 -7.17 -13.69 -10.04
C ARG A 43 -8.49 -13.51 -10.79
N THR A 44 -9.11 -12.35 -10.71
CA THR A 44 -10.33 -12.03 -11.48
C THR A 44 -10.05 -11.62 -12.93
N GLY A 45 -8.78 -11.63 -13.36
CA GLY A 45 -8.39 -11.31 -14.74
C GLY A 45 -8.34 -9.81 -15.06
N LEU A 46 -8.30 -8.95 -14.04
CA LEU A 46 -8.23 -7.50 -14.27
C LEU A 46 -6.89 -7.07 -14.86
N SER A 47 -6.94 -6.06 -15.72
CA SER A 47 -5.76 -5.36 -16.18
C SER A 47 -5.08 -4.62 -15.01
N THR A 48 -3.80 -4.29 -15.12
CA THR A 48 -3.06 -3.57 -14.07
C THR A 48 -3.73 -2.27 -13.64
N LYS A 49 -4.33 -1.53 -14.58
CA LYS A 49 -5.03 -0.27 -14.28
C LYS A 49 -6.29 -0.53 -13.45
N ASP A 50 -7.10 -1.50 -13.86
CA ASP A 50 -8.37 -1.82 -13.19
C ASP A 50 -8.11 -2.45 -11.81
N ALA A 51 -7.11 -3.32 -11.69
CA ALA A 51 -6.64 -3.87 -10.43
C ALA A 51 -6.18 -2.77 -9.47
N GLN A 52 -5.45 -1.75 -9.97
CA GLN A 52 -5.05 -0.60 -9.15
C GLN A 52 -6.26 0.18 -8.62
N PHE A 53 -7.29 0.39 -9.45
CA PHE A 53 -8.53 1.04 -9.02
C PHE A 53 -9.23 0.22 -7.94
N GLN A 54 -9.34 -1.09 -8.10
CA GLN A 54 -9.95 -1.98 -7.12
C GLN A 54 -9.19 -1.98 -5.79
N VAL A 55 -7.86 -2.12 -5.81
CA VAL A 55 -7.02 -2.09 -4.60
C VAL A 55 -7.13 -0.74 -3.89
N LYS A 56 -7.22 0.37 -4.63
CA LYS A 56 -7.44 1.71 -4.04
C LYS A 56 -8.75 1.82 -3.26
N GLN A 57 -9.77 1.01 -3.56
CA GLN A 57 -11.03 1.05 -2.82
C GLN A 57 -10.86 0.64 -1.35
N PHE A 58 -9.85 -0.18 -1.05
CA PHE A 58 -9.50 -0.61 0.30
C PHE A 58 -8.54 0.36 1.01
N SER A 59 -8.17 1.46 0.36
CA SER A 59 -7.34 2.49 0.98
C SER A 59 -8.15 3.30 1.98
N SER A 60 -7.58 3.55 3.15
CA SER A 60 -8.13 4.46 4.16
C SER A 60 -8.33 5.88 3.65
N THR A 61 -7.67 6.26 2.54
CA THR A 61 -7.79 7.59 1.93
C THR A 61 -9.10 7.81 1.18
N LYS A 62 -9.86 6.75 0.84
CA LYS A 62 -11.13 6.89 0.12
C LYS A 62 -12.21 7.55 0.99
N TYR A 63 -12.15 7.36 2.31
CA TYR A 63 -13.07 7.96 3.26
C TYR A 63 -12.29 8.63 4.38
N LYS A 64 -12.39 9.96 4.50
CA LYS A 64 -11.75 10.75 5.58
C LYS A 64 -12.13 10.27 6.99
N SER A 65 -13.24 9.53 7.10
CA SER A 65 -13.75 8.91 8.32
C SER A 65 -14.64 7.72 7.94
N HIS A 66 -14.50 6.59 8.64
CA HIS A 66 -15.38 5.41 8.49
C HIS A 66 -16.87 5.74 8.73
N ARG A 67 -17.17 6.86 9.41
CA ARG A 67 -18.53 7.29 9.76
C ARG A 67 -19.06 8.43 8.88
N ARG A 68 -18.29 8.93 7.91
CA ARG A 68 -18.70 10.07 7.10
C ARG A 68 -19.06 9.62 5.69
N ILE A 69 -20.36 9.61 5.41
CA ILE A 69 -20.90 9.41 4.07
C ILE A 69 -20.55 10.66 3.24
N PRO A 70 -19.95 10.52 2.04
CA PRO A 70 -19.76 11.65 1.14
C PRO A 70 -21.10 12.32 0.82
N GLU A 71 -21.18 13.66 0.83
CA GLU A 71 -22.44 14.39 0.58
C GLU A 71 -23.08 14.03 -0.77
N THR A 72 -22.25 13.72 -1.77
CA THR A 72 -22.72 13.22 -3.07
C THR A 72 -23.49 11.91 -2.97
N LEU A 73 -23.13 11.04 -2.03
CA LEU A 73 -23.81 9.77 -1.78
C LEU A 73 -25.04 9.97 -0.89
N ALA A 74 -24.97 10.87 0.09
CA ALA A 74 -26.09 11.21 0.96
C ALA A 74 -27.29 11.73 0.15
N ARG A 75 -27.03 12.59 -0.85
CA ARG A 75 -28.03 13.20 -1.72
C ARG A 75 -28.79 12.21 -2.62
N ILE A 76 -28.35 10.96 -2.70
CA ILE A 76 -29.05 9.88 -3.44
C ILE A 76 -30.15 9.25 -2.56
N PHE A 77 -30.06 9.40 -1.23
CA PHE A 77 -31.00 8.87 -0.25
C PHE A 77 -32.06 9.89 0.21
N ASP A 78 -31.94 11.14 -0.24
CA ASP A 78 -32.95 12.22 -0.05
C ASP A 78 -33.98 12.17 -1.19
#